data_AF-A0A928JTT7-F1
#
_entry.id   AF-A0A928JTT7-F1
#
_cell.length_a   1.000
_cell.length_b   1.000
_cell.length_c   1.000
_cell.angle_alpha   90.00
_cell.angle_beta   90.00
_cell.angle_gamma   90.00
#
_symmetry.space_group_name_H-M   'P 1'
#
loop_
_entity.id
_entity.type
_entity.pdbx_description
1 polymer ?
#
loop_
_entity_poly.entity_id
_entity_poly.type
_entity_poly.pdbx_seq_one_letter_code
_entity_poly.pdbx_strand_id
1 'polypeptide(L)'
;MKYIKNIVDRVEAAEKRAAVFYAKTDGLLYKWLKILYVLSLCLSALMGFFYCLSRHFKITELARLNIKIESFSDIKAVKSSIITVLICSVFWLICAVIIKWKQEIVSAVLLVSSGSVAVSFLIRASRNTAEFNVGINTAFWWRHFVPLALSLFFIVWMLIIKFRQQYRLKIAYNNMVSRIYETYKREDINEEEWEEFLKNYDPRAEEEKRRREKKNLKENVSILDQKND
;
A
#
# COMPACT_ATOMS: atom_id res chain seq x y z
N MET A 1 2.99 -12.77 26.06
CA MET A 1 3.12 -11.75 24.97
C MET A 1 4.22 -10.71 25.20
N LYS A 2 4.48 -10.22 26.43
CA LYS A 2 5.58 -9.26 26.70
C LYS A 2 6.96 -9.73 26.21
N TYR A 3 7.27 -11.01 26.40
CA TYR A 3 8.56 -11.61 26.03
C TYR A 3 8.82 -11.60 24.51
N ILE A 4 7.79 -11.92 23.71
CA ILE A 4 7.87 -11.90 22.24
C ILE A 4 8.15 -10.48 21.74
N LYS A 5 7.50 -9.48 22.35
CA LYS A 5 7.70 -8.06 22.01
C LYS A 5 9.14 -7.62 22.30
N ASN A 6 9.67 -8.01 23.46
CA ASN A 6 11.03 -7.69 23.89
C ASN A 6 12.09 -8.27 22.95
N ILE A 7 11.87 -9.48 22.42
CA ILE A 7 12.76 -10.12 21.45
C ILE A 7 12.72 -9.41 20.10
N VAL A 8 11.53 -9.08 19.59
CA VAL A 8 11.36 -8.33 18.33
C VAL A 8 12.06 -6.97 18.41
N ASP A 9 11.90 -6.25 19.53
CA ASP A 9 12.52 -4.94 19.76
C ASP A 9 14.06 -5.04 19.79
N ARG A 10 14.62 -6.11 20.38
CA ARG A 10 16.08 -6.36 20.41
C ARG A 10 16.65 -6.70 19.02
N VAL A 11 15.94 -7.50 18.23
CA VAL A 11 16.33 -7.80 16.83
C VAL A 11 16.31 -6.53 15.98
N GLU A 12 15.31 -5.67 16.17
CA GLU A 12 15.22 -4.38 15.47
C GLU A 12 16.37 -3.43 15.84
N ALA A 13 16.81 -3.43 17.11
CA ALA A 13 17.95 -2.66 17.58
C ALA A 13 19.29 -3.16 16.98
N ALA A 14 19.47 -4.48 16.87
CA ALA A 14 20.64 -5.08 16.22
C ALA A 14 20.71 -4.73 14.73
N GLU A 15 19.58 -4.78 14.01
CA GLU A 15 19.52 -4.37 12.61
C GLU A 15 19.82 -2.87 12.39
N LYS A 16 19.47 -2.00 13.36
CA LYS A 16 19.79 -0.56 13.32
C LYS A 16 21.28 -0.30 13.50
N ARG A 17 21.98 -1.03 14.38
CA ARG A 17 23.44 -0.92 14.55
C ARG A 17 24.21 -1.35 13.30
N ALA A 18 23.68 -2.31 12.55
CA ALA A 18 24.34 -2.90 11.38
C ALA A 18 24.11 -2.15 10.04
N ALA A 19 23.75 -0.86 10.05
CA ALA A 19 23.74 0.07 8.90
C ALA A 19 23.25 -0.46 7.52
N VAL A 20 22.22 -1.33 7.46
CA VAL A 20 21.61 -1.69 6.16
C VAL A 20 20.64 -0.61 5.71
N PHE A 21 20.97 -0.06 4.55
CA PHE A 21 20.13 0.81 3.75
C PHE A 21 19.07 -0.03 2.98
N TYR A 22 18.03 -0.50 3.68
CA TYR A 22 16.81 -0.97 3.02
C TYR A 22 15.67 0.02 3.26
N ALA A 23 14.68 0.05 2.36
CA ALA A 23 13.46 0.83 2.56
C ALA A 23 12.72 0.28 3.79
N LYS A 24 12.79 1.02 4.91
CA LYS A 24 12.07 0.74 6.16
C LYS A 24 10.77 1.54 6.21
N THR A 25 9.79 1.08 6.97
CA THR A 25 8.56 1.86 7.26
C THR A 25 8.86 3.20 7.94
N ASP A 26 10.01 3.35 8.60
CA ASP A 26 10.44 4.62 9.20
C ASP A 26 11.42 5.43 8.33
N GLY A 27 11.81 4.88 7.17
CA GLY A 27 12.77 5.51 6.26
C GLY A 27 12.19 6.72 5.52
N LEU A 28 13.08 7.58 5.02
CA LEU A 28 12.72 8.77 4.24
C LEU A 28 11.81 8.42 3.04
N LEU A 29 12.13 7.34 2.32
CA LEU A 29 11.33 6.88 1.17
C LEU A 29 9.87 6.60 1.57
N TYR A 30 9.64 5.88 2.67
CA TYR A 30 8.28 5.56 3.13
C TYR A 30 7.52 6.83 3.55
N LYS A 31 8.20 7.78 4.20
CA LYS A 31 7.63 9.08 4.56
C LYS A 31 7.21 9.88 3.32
N TRP A 32 8.07 9.92 2.29
CA TRP A 32 7.76 10.58 1.02
C TRP A 32 6.60 9.91 0.28
N LEU A 33 6.58 8.58 0.19
CA LEU A 33 5.47 7.82 -0.39
C LEU A 33 4.15 8.11 0.32
N LYS A 34 4.17 8.21 1.65
CA LYS A 34 2.99 8.57 2.46
C LYS A 34 2.49 9.98 2.15
N ILE A 35 3.39 10.95 2.02
CA ILE A 35 3.03 12.34 1.64
C ILE A 35 2.44 12.37 0.23
N LEU A 36 3.10 11.75 -0.74
CA LEU A 36 2.64 11.67 -2.13
C LEU A 36 1.28 10.97 -2.24
N TYR A 37 1.07 9.90 -1.48
CA TYR A 37 -0.23 9.23 -1.39
C TYR A 37 -1.32 10.17 -0.87
N VAL A 38 -1.09 10.86 0.25
CA VAL A 38 -2.08 11.80 0.80
C VAL A 38 -2.38 12.94 -0.19
N LEU A 39 -1.34 13.49 -0.83
CA LEU A 39 -1.51 14.52 -1.86
C LEU A 39 -2.35 14.00 -3.04
N SER A 40 -2.10 12.78 -3.51
CA SER A 40 -2.87 12.18 -4.60
C SER A 40 -4.34 11.94 -4.24
N LEU A 41 -4.63 11.56 -2.98
CA LEU A 41 -6.01 11.42 -2.49
C LEU A 41 -6.72 12.78 -2.40
N CYS A 42 -6.04 13.81 -1.88
CA CYS A 42 -6.58 15.16 -1.83
C CYS A 42 -6.89 15.69 -3.24
N LEU A 43 -5.98 15.44 -4.19
CA LEU A 43 -6.18 15.83 -5.59
C LEU A 43 -7.35 15.07 -6.23
N SER A 44 -7.49 13.77 -5.93
CA SER A 44 -8.63 12.96 -6.39
C SER A 44 -9.96 13.49 -5.84
N ALA A 45 -10.02 13.81 -4.55
CA ALA A 45 -11.19 14.39 -3.91
C ALA A 45 -11.52 15.79 -4.46
N LEU A 46 -10.51 16.63 -4.71
CA LEU A 46 -10.68 17.95 -5.32
C LEU A 46 -11.25 17.83 -6.75
N MET A 47 -10.75 16.89 -7.56
CA MET A 47 -11.29 16.63 -8.89
C MET A 47 -12.73 16.10 -8.85
N GLY A 48 -13.05 15.25 -7.87
CA GLY A 48 -14.42 14.81 -7.60
C GLY A 48 -15.35 15.98 -7.26
N PHE A 49 -14.88 16.92 -6.43
CA PHE A 49 -15.62 18.13 -6.10
C PHE A 49 -15.87 19.01 -7.33
N PHE A 50 -14.84 19.29 -8.15
CA PHE A 50 -15.01 20.07 -9.37
C PHE A 50 -15.94 19.41 -10.39
N TYR A 51 -15.91 18.07 -10.49
CA TYR A 51 -16.88 17.33 -11.30
C TYR A 51 -18.31 17.58 -10.81
N CYS A 52 -18.56 17.43 -9.51
CA CYS A 52 -19.88 17.67 -8.92
C CYS A 52 -20.36 19.11 -9.16
N LEU A 53 -19.47 20.09 -8.97
CA LEU A 53 -19.77 21.51 -9.17
C LEU A 53 -20.14 21.80 -10.64
N SER A 54 -19.34 21.30 -11.59
CA SER A 54 -19.56 21.48 -13.02
C SER A 54 -20.89 20.87 -13.47
N ARG A 55 -21.20 19.65 -13.01
CA ARG A 55 -22.47 18.99 -13.33
C ARG A 55 -23.67 19.69 -12.69
N HIS A 56 -23.52 20.18 -11.46
CA HIS A 56 -24.58 20.95 -10.80
C HIS A 56 -24.91 22.23 -11.57
N PHE A 57 -23.90 23.04 -11.94
CA PHE A 57 -24.13 24.25 -12.73
C PHE A 57 -24.81 23.97 -14.07
N LYS A 58 -24.37 22.93 -14.78
CA LYS A 58 -24.96 22.57 -16.08
C LYS A 58 -26.43 22.11 -15.95
N ILE A 59 -26.79 21.39 -14.88
CA ILE A 59 -28.20 21.05 -14.60
C ILE A 59 -29.01 22.32 -14.36
N THR A 60 -28.49 23.25 -13.55
CA THR A 60 -29.17 24.51 -13.21
C THR A 60 -29.35 25.40 -14.44
N GLU A 61 -28.36 25.43 -15.33
CA GLU A 61 -28.41 26.17 -16.60
C GLU A 61 -29.47 25.61 -17.55
N LEU A 62 -29.49 24.29 -17.75
CA LEU A 62 -30.52 23.62 -18.57
C LEU A 62 -31.93 23.86 -18.02
N ALA A 63 -32.09 23.85 -16.69
CA ALA A 63 -33.35 24.18 -16.04
C ALA A 63 -33.79 25.64 -16.26
N ARG A 64 -32.85 26.59 -16.30
CA ARG A 64 -33.14 28.01 -16.59
C ARG A 64 -33.51 28.25 -18.06
N LEU A 65 -32.88 27.53 -18.99
CA LEU A 65 -33.12 27.68 -20.42
C LEU A 65 -34.40 26.98 -20.90
N ASN A 66 -35.13 26.32 -20.00
CA ASN A 66 -36.39 25.62 -20.27
C ASN A 66 -36.28 24.61 -21.43
N ILE A 67 -35.07 24.11 -21.67
CA ILE A 67 -34.80 23.04 -22.64
C ILE A 67 -35.42 21.78 -22.05
N LYS A 68 -36.40 21.19 -22.76
CA LYS A 68 -36.99 19.92 -22.37
C LYS A 68 -35.90 18.85 -22.39
N ILE A 69 -35.35 18.54 -21.23
CA ILE A 69 -34.48 17.38 -21.06
C ILE A 69 -35.33 16.16 -21.40
N GLU A 70 -35.09 15.56 -22.57
CA GLU A 70 -36.00 14.59 -23.21
C GLU A 70 -36.18 13.29 -22.41
N SER A 71 -35.43 13.07 -21.32
CA SER A 71 -35.68 11.93 -20.43
C SER A 71 -35.45 12.26 -18.95
N PHE A 72 -36.45 11.96 -18.12
CA PHE A 72 -36.37 12.01 -16.65
C PHE A 72 -35.31 11.02 -16.10
N SER A 73 -35.02 9.95 -16.86
CA SER A 73 -33.99 8.96 -16.54
C SER A 73 -32.58 9.52 -16.54
N ASP A 74 -32.26 10.46 -17.43
CA ASP A 74 -30.89 10.98 -17.55
C ASP A 74 -30.56 11.95 -16.42
N ILE A 75 -31.53 12.77 -16.00
CA ILE A 75 -31.37 13.66 -14.83
C ILE A 75 -31.14 12.83 -13.56
N LYS A 76 -31.89 11.73 -13.39
CA LYS A 76 -31.73 10.82 -12.24
C LYS A 76 -30.35 10.15 -12.25
N ALA A 77 -29.86 9.75 -13.42
CA ALA A 77 -28.53 9.18 -13.58
C ALA A 77 -27.42 10.19 -13.22
N VAL A 78 -27.51 11.43 -13.70
CA VAL A 78 -26.52 12.47 -13.36
C VAL A 78 -26.56 12.81 -11.87
N LYS A 79 -27.74 13.02 -11.28
CA LYS A 79 -27.89 13.29 -9.84
C LYS A 79 -27.32 12.18 -8.97
N SER A 80 -27.59 10.91 -9.31
CA SER A 80 -27.02 9.78 -8.58
C SER A 80 -25.49 9.74 -8.70
N SER A 81 -24.93 10.04 -9.87
CA SER A 81 -23.47 10.12 -10.04
C SER A 81 -22.83 11.21 -9.17
N ILE A 82 -23.47 12.38 -9.03
CA ILE A 82 -22.98 13.47 -8.17
C ILE A 82 -22.92 13.02 -6.71
N ILE A 83 -24.00 12.40 -6.22
CA ILE A 83 -24.07 11.91 -4.84
C ILE A 83 -23.00 10.85 -4.59
N THR A 84 -22.88 9.87 -5.49
CA THR A 84 -21.89 8.79 -5.35
C THR A 84 -20.46 9.31 -5.39
N VAL A 85 -20.12 10.20 -6.32
CA VAL A 85 -18.76 10.77 -6.43
C VAL A 85 -18.42 11.60 -5.19
N LEU A 86 -19.40 12.31 -4.62
CA LEU A 86 -19.21 13.07 -3.38
C LEU A 86 -18.94 12.14 -2.19
N ILE A 87 -19.70 11.05 -2.05
CA ILE A 87 -19.48 10.03 -1.02
C ILE A 87 -18.09 9.38 -1.18
N CYS A 88 -17.71 8.99 -2.40
CA CYS A 88 -16.39 8.43 -2.68
C CYS A 88 -15.26 9.41 -2.37
N SER A 89 -15.45 10.70 -2.64
CA SER A 89 -14.47 11.76 -2.32
C SER A 89 -14.27 11.88 -0.80
N VAL A 90 -15.36 11.76 -0.01
CA VAL A 90 -15.28 11.71 1.46
C VAL A 90 -14.49 10.46 1.91
N PHE A 91 -14.74 9.29 1.30
CA PHE A 91 -13.96 8.09 1.60
C PHE A 91 -12.47 8.25 1.30
N TRP A 92 -12.08 8.95 0.23
CA TRP A 92 -10.67 9.25 -0.05
C TRP A 92 -10.04 10.15 1.01
N LEU A 93 -10.78 11.11 1.56
CA LEU A 93 -10.31 11.91 2.70
C LEU A 93 -10.17 11.05 3.97
N ILE A 94 -11.11 10.12 4.21
CA ILE A 94 -11.02 9.14 5.30
C ILE A 94 -9.76 8.26 5.12
N CYS A 95 -9.45 7.81 3.90
CA CYS A 95 -8.22 7.06 3.61
C CYS A 95 -6.96 7.83 4.02
N ALA A 96 -6.93 9.16 3.83
CA ALA A 96 -5.81 10.00 4.24
C ALA A 96 -5.65 10.07 5.77
N VAL A 97 -6.76 10.04 6.52
CA VAL A 97 -6.75 10.00 7.99
C VAL A 97 -6.31 8.62 8.50
N ILE A 98 -6.86 7.54 7.94
CA ILE A 98 -6.56 6.15 8.33
C ILE A 98 -5.06 5.84 8.22
N ILE A 99 -4.38 6.42 7.23
CA ILE A 99 -2.94 6.26 7.06
C ILE A 99 -2.12 6.88 8.20
N LYS A 100 -2.63 7.89 8.90
CA LYS A 100 -1.98 8.39 10.12
C LYS A 100 -1.95 7.33 11.22
N TRP A 101 -2.95 6.45 11.26
CA TRP A 101 -3.06 5.34 12.22
C TRP A 101 -2.34 4.05 11.82
N LYS A 102 -1.47 4.08 10.79
CA LYS A 102 -0.69 2.91 10.32
C LYS A 102 -1.56 1.70 9.87
N GLN A 103 -2.75 2.00 9.37
CA GLN A 103 -3.72 1.02 8.87
C GLN A 103 -3.74 1.02 7.32
N GLU A 104 -2.59 0.76 6.70
CA GLU A 104 -2.43 0.87 5.23
C GLU A 104 -3.31 -0.11 4.45
N ILE A 105 -3.54 -1.31 4.99
CA ILE A 105 -4.39 -2.33 4.35
C ILE A 105 -5.84 -1.85 4.28
N VAL A 106 -6.35 -1.28 5.38
CA VAL A 106 -7.71 -0.73 5.43
C VAL A 106 -7.88 0.41 4.43
N SER A 107 -6.88 1.31 4.36
CA SER A 107 -6.85 2.40 3.38
C SER A 107 -6.85 1.88 1.94
N ALA A 108 -6.08 0.82 1.65
CA ALA A 108 -6.02 0.20 0.32
C ALA A 108 -7.37 -0.41 -0.10
N VAL A 109 -8.00 -1.18 0.80
CA VAL A 109 -9.31 -1.80 0.54
C VAL A 109 -10.38 -0.73 0.31
N LEU A 110 -10.38 0.32 1.14
CA LEU A 110 -11.33 1.43 0.99
C LEU A 110 -11.09 2.21 -0.30
N LEU A 111 -9.83 2.43 -0.71
CA LEU A 111 -9.49 3.08 -1.98
C LEU A 111 -9.98 2.27 -3.19
N VAL A 112 -9.70 0.96 -3.22
CA VAL A 112 -10.10 0.11 -4.36
C VAL A 112 -11.61 0.01 -4.48
N SER A 113 -12.31 -0.20 -3.36
CA SER A 113 -13.78 -0.28 -3.34
C SER A 113 -14.43 1.04 -3.75
N SER A 114 -14.09 2.15 -3.09
CA SER A 114 -14.64 3.47 -3.41
C SER A 114 -14.25 3.95 -4.80
N GLY A 115 -13.03 3.67 -5.25
CA GLY A 115 -12.55 4.00 -6.60
C GLY A 115 -13.30 3.25 -7.69
N SER A 116 -13.54 1.95 -7.51
CA SER A 116 -14.28 1.13 -8.48
C SER A 116 -15.73 1.62 -8.65
N VAL A 117 -16.38 1.96 -7.53
CA VAL A 117 -17.73 2.51 -7.52
C VAL A 117 -17.77 3.89 -8.21
N ALA A 118 -16.84 4.79 -7.86
CA ALA A 118 -16.76 6.12 -8.46
C ALA A 118 -16.58 6.05 -9.98
N VAL A 119 -15.64 5.24 -10.47
CA VAL A 119 -15.37 5.07 -11.91
C VAL A 119 -16.59 4.51 -12.64
N SER A 120 -17.27 3.52 -12.06
CA SER A 120 -18.47 2.92 -12.67
C SER A 120 -19.61 3.93 -12.86
N PHE A 121 -19.88 4.75 -11.85
CA PHE A 121 -20.92 5.78 -11.92
C PHE A 121 -20.53 6.94 -12.83
N LEU A 122 -19.25 7.29 -12.87
CA LEU A 122 -18.70 8.29 -13.77
C LEU A 122 -18.85 7.87 -15.25
N ILE A 123 -18.54 6.62 -15.59
CA ILE A 123 -18.73 6.08 -16.94
C ILE A 123 -20.22 6.00 -17.31
N ARG A 124 -21.07 5.59 -16.37
CA ARG A 124 -22.52 5.54 -16.59
C ARG A 124 -23.09 6.93 -16.85
N ALA A 125 -22.67 7.92 -16.08
CA ALA A 125 -23.10 9.31 -16.25
C ALA A 125 -22.63 9.89 -17.59
N SER A 126 -21.42 9.56 -18.06
CA SER A 126 -20.90 10.06 -19.33
C SER A 126 -21.53 9.39 -20.56
N ARG A 127 -21.88 8.10 -20.48
CA ARG A 127 -22.52 7.38 -21.61
C ARG A 127 -23.98 7.75 -21.83
N ASN A 128 -24.73 8.00 -20.75
CA ASN A 128 -26.18 8.20 -20.82
C ASN A 128 -26.58 9.64 -21.17
N THR A 129 -25.64 10.52 -21.51
CA THR A 129 -25.96 11.94 -21.69
C THR A 129 -25.41 12.46 -23.01
N ALA A 130 -26.23 12.38 -24.07
CA ALA A 130 -25.89 12.92 -25.38
C ALA A 130 -25.59 14.43 -25.36
N GLU A 131 -26.25 15.21 -24.50
CA GLU A 131 -25.98 16.65 -24.31
C GLU A 131 -24.85 16.96 -23.31
N PHE A 132 -24.44 15.97 -22.51
CA PHE A 132 -23.29 16.06 -21.61
C PHE A 132 -22.08 15.26 -22.10
N ASN A 133 -22.11 14.81 -23.37
CA ASN A 133 -20.99 14.39 -24.22
C ASN A 133 -20.01 15.56 -24.43
N VAL A 134 -19.43 16.06 -23.34
CA VAL A 134 -17.99 16.22 -23.38
C VAL A 134 -17.55 14.76 -23.39
N GLY A 135 -17.24 14.23 -24.57
CA GLY A 135 -17.04 12.80 -24.78
C GLY A 135 -16.13 12.20 -23.72
N ILE A 136 -16.08 10.88 -23.63
CA ILE A 136 -15.00 10.18 -22.95
C ILE A 136 -13.70 10.57 -23.67
N ASN A 137 -13.22 11.77 -23.38
CA ASN A 137 -12.07 12.39 -23.97
C ASN A 137 -10.90 11.92 -23.12
N THR A 138 -9.73 11.84 -23.72
CA THR A 138 -8.49 11.50 -23.01
C THR A 138 -8.30 12.39 -21.78
N ALA A 139 -8.74 13.66 -21.85
CA ALA A 139 -8.77 14.59 -20.72
C ALA A 139 -9.61 14.12 -19.51
N PHE A 140 -10.71 13.38 -19.71
CA PHE A 140 -11.54 12.85 -18.64
C PHE A 140 -10.79 11.79 -17.83
N TRP A 141 -10.18 10.82 -18.53
CA TRP A 141 -9.34 9.79 -17.91
C TRP A 141 -8.13 10.40 -17.21
N TRP A 142 -7.49 11.39 -17.83
CA TRP A 142 -6.37 12.09 -17.23
C TRP A 142 -6.74 12.78 -15.91
N ARG A 143 -7.92 13.42 -15.84
CA ARG A 143 -8.36 14.18 -14.66
C ARG A 143 -8.84 13.31 -13.50
N HIS A 144 -9.48 12.17 -13.77
CA HIS A 144 -10.12 11.35 -12.73
C HIS A 144 -9.41 10.03 -12.45
N PHE A 145 -8.84 9.38 -13.47
CA PHE A 145 -8.23 8.07 -13.33
C PHE A 145 -6.77 8.12 -12.91
N VAL A 146 -5.98 9.06 -13.46
CA VAL A 146 -4.55 9.18 -13.14
C VAL A 146 -4.31 9.45 -11.65
N PRO A 147 -5.03 10.37 -10.98
CA PRO A 147 -4.87 10.58 -9.54
C PRO A 147 -5.14 9.32 -8.71
N LEU A 148 -6.19 8.56 -9.07
CA LEU A 148 -6.55 7.31 -8.41
C LEU A 148 -5.52 6.20 -8.66
N ALA A 149 -5.01 6.09 -9.89
CA ALA A 149 -3.97 5.14 -10.25
C ALA A 149 -2.66 5.44 -9.50
N LEU A 150 -2.30 6.72 -9.35
CA LEU A 150 -1.16 7.14 -8.54
C LEU A 150 -1.37 6.79 -7.06
N SER A 151 -2.56 7.05 -6.50
CA SER A 151 -2.87 6.64 -5.13
C SER A 151 -2.72 5.13 -4.95
N LEU A 152 -3.23 4.33 -5.90
CA LEU A 152 -3.10 2.87 -5.89
C LEU A 152 -1.63 2.43 -5.96
N PHE A 153 -0.84 3.05 -6.84
CA PHE A 153 0.59 2.78 -6.96
C PHE A 153 1.34 3.05 -5.65
N PHE A 154 1.12 4.20 -5.02
CA PHE A 154 1.81 4.54 -3.77
C PHE A 154 1.42 3.62 -2.61
N ILE A 155 0.13 3.27 -2.46
CA ILE A 155 -0.29 2.36 -1.39
C ILE A 155 0.25 0.95 -1.59
N VAL A 156 0.27 0.43 -2.83
CA VAL A 156 0.87 -0.87 -3.15
C VAL A 156 2.36 -0.86 -2.83
N TRP A 157 3.07 0.21 -3.20
CA TRP A 157 4.50 0.34 -2.90
C TRP A 157 4.78 0.37 -1.39
N MET A 158 3.97 1.11 -0.63
CA MET A 158 4.05 1.12 0.84
C MET A 158 3.78 -0.27 1.44
N LEU A 159 2.80 -0.99 0.92
CA LEU A 159 2.51 -2.36 1.35
C LEU A 159 3.67 -3.32 1.05
N ILE A 160 4.30 -3.22 -0.13
CA ILE A 160 5.49 -4.02 -0.48
C ILE A 160 6.61 -3.78 0.53
N ILE A 161 6.89 -2.52 0.87
CA ILE A 161 7.89 -2.16 1.89
C ILE A 161 7.53 -2.80 3.25
N LYS A 162 6.27 -2.66 3.68
CA LYS A 162 5.78 -3.19 4.95
C LYS A 162 5.86 -4.73 5.01
N PHE A 163 5.42 -5.42 3.96
CA PHE A 163 5.51 -6.89 3.86
C PHE A 163 6.94 -7.37 3.85
N ARG A 164 7.84 -6.71 3.09
CA ARG A 164 9.25 -7.07 3.06
C ARG A 164 9.91 -6.94 4.44
N GLN A 165 9.57 -5.88 5.18
CA GLN A 165 10.05 -5.70 6.54
C GLN A 165 9.50 -6.77 7.49
N GLN A 166 8.20 -7.05 7.46
CA GLN A 166 7.59 -8.09 8.29
C GLN A 166 8.14 -9.49 7.99
N TYR A 167 8.35 -9.82 6.71
CA TYR A 167 8.91 -11.10 6.31
C TYR A 167 10.33 -11.30 6.85
N ARG A 168 11.19 -10.28 6.75
CA ARG A 168 12.55 -10.34 7.30
C ARG A 168 12.55 -10.43 8.82
N LEU A 169 11.71 -9.65 9.51
CA LEU A 169 11.52 -9.76 10.95
C LEU A 169 11.08 -11.16 11.37
N LYS A 170 10.16 -11.79 10.62
CA LYS A 170 9.70 -13.15 10.90
C LYS A 170 10.82 -14.18 10.71
N ILE A 171 11.64 -14.05 9.67
CA ILE A 171 12.81 -14.93 9.46
C ILE A 171 13.82 -14.75 10.60
N ALA A 172 14.17 -13.51 10.93
CA ALA A 172 15.12 -13.22 12.01
C ALA A 172 14.62 -13.77 13.36
N TYR A 173 13.32 -13.59 13.64
CA TYR A 173 12.67 -14.16 14.82
C TYR A 173 12.71 -15.69 14.82
N ASN A 174 12.32 -16.35 13.73
CA ASN A 174 12.32 -17.81 13.65
C ASN A 174 13.72 -18.41 13.79
N ASN A 175 14.74 -17.78 13.20
CA ASN A 175 16.13 -18.23 13.35
C ASN A 175 16.60 -18.09 14.81
N MET A 176 16.25 -16.96 15.44
CA MET A 176 16.55 -16.74 16.84
C MET A 176 15.89 -17.81 17.71
N VAL A 177 14.59 -18.06 17.53
CA VAL A 177 13.88 -19.13 18.27
C VAL A 177 14.47 -20.50 18.01
N SER A 178 14.84 -20.82 16.77
CA SER A 178 15.46 -22.10 16.41
C SER A 178 16.81 -22.30 17.08
N ARG A 179 17.66 -21.26 17.09
CA ARG A 179 18.96 -21.32 17.78
C ARG A 179 18.81 -21.40 19.28
N ILE A 180 17.85 -20.69 19.86
CA ILE A 180 17.51 -20.86 21.27
C ILE A 180 17.12 -22.33 21.51
N TYR A 181 16.27 -22.91 20.67
CA TYR A 181 15.87 -24.30 20.84
C TYR A 181 17.04 -25.30 20.70
N GLU A 182 17.98 -25.04 19.79
CA GLU A 182 19.17 -25.89 19.58
C GLU A 182 20.22 -25.75 20.69
N THR A 183 20.46 -24.53 21.16
CA THR A 183 21.42 -24.27 22.25
C THR A 183 20.88 -24.76 23.61
N TYR A 184 19.57 -24.63 23.84
CA TYR A 184 18.90 -24.99 25.10
C TYR A 184 18.33 -26.41 25.13
N LYS A 185 18.55 -27.22 24.08
CA LYS A 185 18.38 -28.68 24.17
C LYS A 185 19.40 -29.30 25.14
N ARG A 186 20.44 -28.56 25.53
CA ARG A 186 21.30 -28.87 26.68
C ARG A 186 20.75 -28.10 27.87
N GLU A 187 20.27 -28.85 28.85
CA GLU A 187 19.59 -28.37 30.05
C GLU A 187 20.50 -27.43 30.85
N ASP A 188 19.93 -26.31 31.32
CA ASP A 188 20.51 -25.28 32.20
C ASP A 188 21.49 -24.26 31.60
N ILE A 189 20.97 -23.06 31.30
CA ILE A 189 21.75 -21.85 30.98
C ILE A 189 21.28 -20.71 31.90
N ASN A 190 22.25 -19.95 32.43
CA ASN A 190 22.03 -18.86 33.38
C ASN A 190 21.60 -17.54 32.68
N GLU A 191 20.96 -16.63 33.41
CA GLU A 191 20.37 -15.39 32.88
C GLU A 191 21.43 -14.40 32.33
N GLU A 192 22.68 -14.50 32.79
CA GLU A 192 23.82 -13.72 32.29
C GLU A 192 24.36 -14.23 30.93
N GLU A 193 24.42 -15.54 30.73
CA GLU A 193 24.82 -16.16 29.46
C GLU A 193 23.80 -15.82 28.35
N TRP A 194 22.54 -15.64 28.74
CA TRP A 194 21.48 -15.17 27.85
C TRP A 194 21.69 -13.74 27.35
N GLU A 195 22.06 -12.82 28.24
CA GLU A 195 22.33 -11.44 27.84
C GLU A 195 23.59 -11.33 26.98
N GLU A 196 24.61 -12.13 27.26
CA GLU A 196 25.85 -12.16 26.49
C GLU A 196 25.66 -12.75 25.08
N PHE A 197 24.87 -13.83 24.95
CA PHE A 197 24.47 -14.38 23.66
C PHE A 197 23.71 -13.33 22.81
N LEU A 198 22.72 -12.66 23.41
CA LEU A 198 21.96 -11.61 22.72
C LEU A 198 22.84 -10.42 22.31
N LYS A 199 23.89 -10.12 23.06
CA LYS A 199 24.82 -9.02 22.78
C LYS A 199 25.75 -9.35 21.60
N ASN A 200 26.10 -10.62 21.43
CA ASN A 200 27.02 -11.09 20.39
C ASN A 200 26.32 -11.69 19.15
N TYR A 201 25.00 -11.86 19.18
CA TYR A 201 24.24 -12.46 18.08
C TYR A 201 23.95 -11.45 16.96
N ASP A 202 24.54 -11.68 15.79
CA ASP A 202 24.21 -10.99 14.53
C ASP A 202 23.33 -11.88 13.63
N PRO A 203 22.04 -11.54 13.42
CA PRO A 203 21.13 -12.27 12.55
C PRO A 203 21.60 -12.37 11.08
N ARG A 204 22.54 -11.51 10.65
CA ARG A 204 23.03 -11.51 9.26
C ARG A 204 24.18 -12.44 8.99
N ALA A 205 25.04 -12.71 9.98
CA ALA A 205 26.12 -13.69 9.82
C ALA A 205 25.58 -15.04 9.33
N GLU A 206 24.37 -15.39 9.75
CA GLU A 206 23.67 -16.61 9.36
C GLU A 206 22.96 -16.54 8.00
N GLU A 207 22.40 -15.38 7.62
CA GLU A 207 21.82 -15.17 6.29
C GLU A 207 22.92 -15.17 5.21
N GLU A 208 24.10 -14.63 5.56
CA GLU A 208 25.30 -14.65 4.74
C GLU A 208 25.92 -16.05 4.66
N LYS A 209 25.99 -16.78 5.78
CA LYS A 209 26.43 -18.19 5.81
C LYS A 209 25.54 -19.08 4.94
N ARG A 210 24.21 -18.96 5.05
CA ARG A 210 23.26 -19.68 4.17
C ARG A 210 23.37 -19.28 2.70
N ARG A 211 23.66 -18.01 2.39
CA ARG A 211 23.93 -17.57 1.01
C ARG A 211 25.20 -18.19 0.46
N ARG A 212 26.27 -18.24 1.26
CA ARG A 212 27.55 -18.88 0.89
C ARG A 212 27.36 -20.38 0.72
N GLU A 213 26.65 -21.05 1.64
CA GLU A 213 26.32 -22.48 1.53
C GLU A 213 25.48 -22.79 0.29
N LYS A 214 24.44 -21.98 0.00
CA LYS A 214 23.65 -22.12 -1.24
C LYS A 214 24.46 -21.86 -2.51
N LYS A 215 25.43 -20.94 -2.46
CA LYS A 215 26.32 -20.65 -3.59
C LYS A 215 27.29 -21.82 -3.83
N ASN A 216 27.90 -22.33 -2.76
CA ASN A 216 28.79 -23.49 -2.82
C ASN A 216 28.05 -24.76 -3.26
N LEU A 217 26.79 -24.95 -2.84
CA LEU A 217 25.93 -26.05 -3.33
C LEU A 217 25.65 -25.92 -4.82
N LYS A 218 25.39 -24.71 -5.34
CA LYS A 218 25.19 -24.49 -6.78
C LYS A 218 26.47 -24.71 -7.59
N GLU A 219 27.62 -24.25 -7.10
CA GLU A 219 28.92 -24.49 -7.74
C GLU A 219 29.25 -26.00 -7.77
N ASN A 220 29.07 -26.71 -6.65
CA ASN A 220 29.31 -28.15 -6.59
C ASN A 220 28.39 -28.95 -7.51
N VAL A 221 27.12 -28.55 -7.65
CA VAL A 221 26.18 -29.17 -8.61
C VAL A 221 26.63 -28.91 -10.05
N SER A 222 27.07 -27.69 -10.39
CA SER A 222 27.57 -27.39 -11.75
C SER A 222 28.86 -28.14 -12.11
N ILE A 223 29.73 -28.42 -11.13
CA ILE A 223 30.97 -29.18 -11.33
C ILE A 223 30.66 -30.67 -11.53
N LEU A 224 29.61 -31.19 -10.90
CA LEU A 224 29.15 -32.57 -11.08
C LEU A 224 28.50 -32.78 -12.45
N ASP A 225 27.74 -31.80 -12.95
CA ASP A 225 27.16 -31.86 -14.30
C ASP A 225 28.23 -31.82 -15.40
N GLN A 226 29.30 -31.03 -15.22
CA GLN A 226 30.43 -30.97 -16.18
C GLN A 226 31.34 -32.21 -16.18
N LYS A 227 31.22 -33.10 -15.19
CA LYS A 227 32.01 -34.34 -15.10
C LYS A 227 31.30 -35.56 -15.68
N ASN A 228 30.02 -35.42 -16.02
CA ASN A 228 29.16 -36.48 -16.55
C ASN A 228 28.88 -36.34 -18.06
N ASP A 229 29.46 -35.33 -18.71
CA ASP A 229 29.57 -35.17 -20.17
C ASP A 229 30.97 -35.57 -20.66
#